data_AF-A0A928QUN1-F1
#
_entry.id   AF-A0A928QUN1-F1
#
_cell.length_a   1.000
_cell.length_b   1.000
_cell.length_c   1.000
_cell.angle_alpha   90.00
_cell.angle_beta   90.00
_cell.angle_gamma   90.00
#
_symmetry.space_group_name_H-M   'P 1'
#
loop_
_entity.id
_entity.type
_entity.pdbx_description
1 polymer ?
#
loop_
_entity_poly.entity_id
_entity_poly.type
_entity_poly.pdbx_seq_one_letter_code
_entity_poly.pdbx_strand_id
1 'polypeptide(L)'
;MKGNIKKTIEYILTMREEAWGVLLGTLRLCCVMVFCAFVILIELGAPTIQTLPIWRGAETYASFPAALLLCATLAAAFIDEHLR
;
A
#
# COMPACT_ATOMS: atom_id res chain seq x y z
N MET A 1 -8.40 0.59 23.92
CA MET A 1 -8.22 0.41 22.46
C MET A 1 -9.38 0.94 21.59
N LYS A 2 -10.67 0.84 21.96
CA LYS A 2 -11.80 1.31 21.11
C LYS A 2 -11.83 2.83 20.81
N GLY A 3 -11.23 3.68 21.64
CA GLY A 3 -11.25 5.14 21.46
C GLY A 3 -10.29 5.69 20.39
N ASN A 4 -9.19 5.00 20.08
CA ASN A 4 -8.20 5.49 19.12
C ASN A 4 -8.64 5.28 17.66
N ILE A 5 -9.27 4.13 17.36
CA ILE A 5 -9.75 3.83 16.00
C ILE A 5 -10.77 4.88 15.53
N LYS A 6 -11.67 5.31 16.42
CA LYS A 6 -12.70 6.31 16.06
C LYS A 6 -12.07 7.66 15.71
N LYS A 7 -11.10 8.12 16.49
CA LYS A 7 -10.33 9.34 16.21
C LYS A 7 -9.52 9.23 14.92
N THR A 8 -8.90 8.07 14.66
CA THR A 8 -8.18 7.83 13.41
C THR A 8 -9.11 7.89 12.21
N ILE A 9 -10.29 7.26 12.29
CA ILE A 9 -11.31 7.32 11.23
C ILE A 9 -11.80 8.74 11.03
N GLU A 10 -12.08 9.49 12.10
CA GLU A 10 -12.46 10.91 12.02
C GLU A 10 -11.36 11.74 11.34
N TYR A 11 -10.08 11.54 11.70
CA TYR A 11 -8.95 12.22 11.07
C TYR A 11 -8.87 11.93 9.56
N ILE A 12 -9.03 10.65 9.19
CA ILE A 12 -9.06 10.20 7.79
C ILE A 12 -10.22 10.86 7.03
N LEU A 13 -11.39 11.00 7.66
CA LEU A 13 -12.58 11.62 7.05
C LEU A 13 -12.49 13.15 6.97
N THR A 14 -11.70 13.80 7.82
CA THR A 14 -11.49 15.26 7.82
C THR A 14 -10.29 15.71 6.99
N MET A 15 -9.63 14.77 6.30
CA MET A 15 -8.39 15.00 5.57
C MET A 15 -8.64 15.85 4.31
N ARG A 16 -7.76 16.81 4.01
CA ARG A 16 -7.85 17.64 2.79
C ARG A 16 -7.77 16.81 1.51
N GLU A 17 -8.36 17.32 0.43
CA GLU A 17 -8.41 16.65 -0.88
C GLU A 17 -7.03 16.29 -1.44
N GLU A 18 -6.02 17.13 -1.23
CA GLU A 18 -4.65 16.91 -1.73
C GLU A 18 -4.01 15.69 -1.04
N ALA A 19 -4.11 15.65 0.29
CA ALA A 19 -3.61 14.54 1.10
C ALA A 19 -4.41 13.25 0.84
N TRP A 20 -5.72 13.37 0.60
CA TRP A 20 -6.58 12.27 0.18
C TRP A 20 -6.20 11.71 -1.21
N GLY A 21 -5.85 12.59 -2.15
CA GLY A 21 -5.40 12.22 -3.49
C GLY A 21 -4.12 11.38 -3.47
N VAL A 22 -3.14 11.76 -2.64
CA VAL A 22 -1.90 10.99 -2.43
C VAL A 22 -2.20 9.60 -1.85
N LEU A 23 -3.09 9.54 -0.86
CA LEU A 23 -3.49 8.28 -0.22
C LEU A 23 -4.19 7.35 -1.23
N LEU A 24 -5.18 7.84 -1.97
CA LEU A 24 -5.90 7.09 -3.00
C LEU A 24 -4.98 6.64 -4.15
N GLY A 25 -4.10 7.52 -4.63
CA GLY A 25 -3.14 7.20 -5.67
C GLY A 25 -2.21 6.06 -5.24
N THR A 26 -1.71 6.13 -3.99
CA THR A 26 -0.85 5.07 -3.45
C THR A 26 -1.61 3.77 -3.21
N LEU A 27 -2.86 3.84 -2.74
CA LEU A 27 -3.71 2.66 -2.57
C LEU A 27 -3.95 1.94 -3.90
N ARG A 28 -4.22 2.69 -4.98
CA ARG A 28 -4.36 2.13 -6.33
C ARG A 28 -3.09 1.43 -6.79
N LEU A 29 -1.92 2.06 -6.60
CA LEU A 29 -0.63 1.44 -6.90
C LEU A 29 -0.40 0.15 -6.10
N CYS A 30 -0.74 0.16 -4.82
CA CYS A 30 -0.66 -1.02 -3.97
C CYS A 30 -1.53 -2.17 -4.49
N CYS A 31 -2.78 -1.88 -4.88
CA CYS A 31 -3.66 -2.88 -5.50
C CYS A 31 -3.06 -3.45 -6.78
N VAL A 32 -2.47 -2.62 -7.65
CA VAL A 32 -1.81 -3.07 -8.89
C VAL A 32 -0.62 -3.97 -8.58
N MET A 33 0.24 -3.63 -7.61
CA MET A 33 1.38 -4.47 -7.25
C MET A 33 0.96 -5.84 -6.70
N VAL A 34 -0.05 -5.88 -5.83
CA VAL A 34 -0.60 -7.15 -5.30
C VAL A 34 -1.21 -7.97 -6.42
N PHE A 35 -1.94 -7.34 -7.34
CA PHE A 35 -2.50 -8.02 -8.51
C PHE A 35 -1.41 -8.59 -9.42
N CYS A 36 -0.34 -7.82 -9.69
CA CYS A 36 0.80 -8.31 -10.45
C CYS A 36 1.50 -9.49 -9.76
N ALA A 37 1.73 -9.41 -8.44
CA ALA A 37 2.29 -10.52 -7.67
C ALA A 37 1.42 -11.79 -7.79
N PHE A 38 0.10 -11.64 -7.68
CA PHE A 38 -0.85 -12.73 -7.82
C PHE A 38 -0.81 -13.37 -9.22
N VAL A 39 -0.83 -12.56 -10.28
CA VAL A 39 -0.74 -13.05 -11.66
C VAL A 39 0.59 -13.78 -11.90
N ILE A 40 1.71 -13.23 -11.42
CA ILE A 40 3.02 -13.89 -11.54
C ILE A 40 3.00 -15.25 -10.86
N LEU A 41 2.43 -15.35 -9.64
CA LEU A 41 2.35 -16.61 -8.90
C LEU A 41 1.44 -17.65 -9.57
N ILE A 42 0.36 -17.23 -10.23
CA ILE A 42 -0.50 -18.12 -11.01
C ILE A 42 0.23 -18.66 -12.23
N GLU A 43 0.86 -17.79 -13.01
CA GLU A 43 1.55 -18.16 -14.26
C GLU A 43 2.79 -19.03 -13.99
N LEU A 44 3.46 -18.84 -12.85
CA LEU A 44 4.67 -19.61 -12.50
C LEU A 44 4.41 -21.07 -12.14
N GLY A 45 3.20 -21.39 -11.65
CA GLY A 45 2.90 -22.70 -11.07
C GLY A 45 3.76 -23.04 -9.84
N ALA A 46 4.06 -24.33 -9.64
CA ALA A 46 4.82 -24.80 -8.48
C ALA A 46 6.28 -24.28 -8.51
N PRO A 47 6.86 -23.89 -7.36
CA PRO A 47 8.23 -23.40 -7.31
C PRO A 47 9.22 -24.52 -7.68
N THR A 48 10.07 -24.24 -8.67
CA THR A 48 11.19 -25.09 -9.10
C THR A 48 12.50 -24.30 -8.96
N ILE A 49 13.65 -24.96 -9.11
CA ILE A 49 14.97 -24.31 -9.02
C ILE A 49 15.11 -23.16 -10.05
N GLN A 50 14.48 -23.29 -11.21
CA GLN A 50 14.52 -22.27 -12.27
C GLN A 50 13.54 -21.12 -12.03
N THR A 51 12.40 -21.37 -11.38
CA THR A 51 11.36 -20.35 -11.12
C THR A 51 11.50 -19.67 -9.75
N LEU A 52 12.37 -20.19 -8.88
CA LEU A 52 12.68 -19.64 -7.56
C LEU A 52 12.97 -18.13 -7.52
N PRO A 53 13.80 -17.54 -8.41
CA PRO A 53 14.06 -16.10 -8.38
C PRO A 53 12.82 -15.26 -8.71
N ILE A 54 11.98 -15.74 -9.62
CA ILE A 54 10.74 -15.05 -10.01
C ILE A 54 9.70 -15.15 -8.88
N TRP A 55 9.64 -16.30 -8.20
CA TRP A 55 8.78 -16.52 -7.05
C TRP A 55 9.13 -15.58 -5.88
N ARG A 56 10.43 -15.42 -5.57
CA ARG A 56 10.89 -14.43 -4.58
C ARG A 56 10.59 -12.99 -5.00
N GLY A 57 10.65 -12.70 -6.30
CA GLY A 57 10.23 -11.40 -6.85
C GLY A 57 8.75 -11.13 -6.54
N ALA A 58 7.88 -12.09 -6.82
CA ALA A 58 6.44 -11.96 -6.54
C ALA A 58 6.14 -11.78 -5.04
N GLU A 59 6.84 -12.51 -4.17
CA GLU A 59 6.74 -12.36 -2.71
C GLU A 59 7.16 -10.95 -2.24
N THR A 60 8.20 -10.39 -2.88
CA THR A 60 8.64 -9.01 -2.62
C THR A 60 7.57 -8.01 -3.07
N TYR A 61 6.98 -8.19 -4.25
CA TYR A 61 5.86 -7.36 -4.74
C TYR A 61 4.61 -7.43 -3.86
N ALA A 62 4.39 -8.57 -3.18
CA ALA A 62 3.27 -8.73 -2.25
C ALA A 62 3.50 -8.02 -0.90
N SER A 63 4.76 -7.85 -0.47
CA SER A 63 5.10 -7.26 0.84
C SER A 63 5.38 -5.75 0.78
N PHE A 64 5.83 -5.25 -0.37
CA PHE A 64 6.08 -3.82 -0.62
C PHE A 64 4.89 -2.84 -0.43
N PRO A 65 3.62 -3.22 -0.72
CA PRO A 65 2.46 -2.34 -0.56
C PRO A 65 2.30 -1.77 0.84
N ALA A 66 2.63 -2.54 1.87
CA ALA A 66 2.50 -2.09 3.27
C ALA A 66 3.46 -0.94 3.59
N ALA A 67 4.71 -1.01 3.10
CA ALA A 67 5.70 0.05 3.26
C ALA A 67 5.30 1.31 2.48
N LEU A 68 4.81 1.14 1.25
CA LEU A 68 4.32 2.23 0.40
C LEU A 68 3.13 2.96 1.02
N LEU A 69 2.15 2.22 1.57
CA LEU A 69 1.03 2.81 2.29
C LEU A 69 1.50 3.59 3.52
N LEU A 70 2.48 3.07 4.27
CA LEU A 70 3.03 3.76 5.43
C LEU A 70 3.71 5.08 5.03
N CYS A 71 4.54 5.07 3.97
CA CYS A 71 5.12 6.30 3.41
C CYS A 71 4.05 7.29 2.93
N ALA A 72 3.00 6.82 2.26
CA ALA A 72 1.91 7.68 1.81
C ALA A 72 1.15 8.31 2.98
N THR A 73 0.87 7.55 4.04
CA THR A 73 0.21 8.09 5.24
C THR A 73 1.06 9.14 5.95
N LEU A 74 2.37 8.95 6.04
CA LEU A 74 3.29 9.95 6.59
C LEU A 74 3.33 11.19 5.71
N ALA A 75 3.52 11.03 4.40
CA ALA A 75 3.52 12.15 3.46
C ALA A 75 2.22 12.95 3.53
N ALA A 76 1.09 12.27 3.61
CA ALA A 76 -0.22 12.90 3.66
C ALA A 76 -0.48 13.59 5.03
N ALA A 77 0.08 13.06 6.12
CA ALA A 77 0.08 13.76 7.42
C ALA A 77 0.95 15.03 7.40
N PHE A 78 2.14 14.99 6.78
CA PHE A 78 2.99 16.17 6.62
C PHE A 78 2.33 17.23 5.73
N ILE A 79 1.63 16.83 4.66
CA ILE A 79 0.87 17.75 3.80
C ILE A 79 -0.25 18.41 4.61
N ASP A 80 -1.03 17.65 5.40
CA ASP A 80 -2.11 18.21 6.21
C ASP A 80 -1.61 19.15 7.31
N GLU A 81 -0.43 18.87 7.90
CA GLU A 81 0.21 19.74 8.89
C GLU A 81 0.78 21.03 8.27
N HIS A 82 1.42 20.93 7.09
CA HIS A 82 2.03 22.10 6.44
C HIS A 82 1.00 23.06 5.82
N LEU A 83 -0.18 22.57 5.46
CA LEU A 83 -1.28 23.39 4.90
C LEU A 83 -2.27 23.92 5.96
N ARG A 84 -2.05 23.67 7.25
CA ARG A 84 -2.79 24.28 8.37
C ARG A 84 -2.12 25.55 8.87
#